data_AF-A0A661WTY9-F1
#
_entry.id   AF-A0A661WTY9-F1
#
_cell.length_a   1.000
_cell.length_b   1.000
_cell.length_c   1.000
_cell.angle_alpha   90.00
_cell.angle_beta   90.00
_cell.angle_gamma   90.00
#
_symmetry.space_group_name_H-M   'P 1'
#
loop_
_entity.id
_entity.type
_entity.pdbx_description
1 polymer ?
#
loop_
_entity_poly.entity_id
_entity_poly.type
_entity_poly.pdbx_seq_one_letter_code
_entity_poly.pdbx_strand_id
1 'polypeptide(L)'
;MNKQWCQMQLGKVIGQVVATRKEGKVHGLKIQVVRYLDEALNETSKTAACVDTVQAGPGDVVLLCSSSSARMTAMTHGVCTDNAIVGIVDAVTSGGRALYMKNKSLKK
;
A
#
# COMPACT_ATOMS: atom_id res chain seq x y z
N MET A 1 25.24 -8.86 7.19
CA MET A 1 24.29 -8.27 6.22
C MET A 1 22.89 -8.71 6.61
N ASN A 2 22.13 -7.86 7.31
CA ASN A 2 20.81 -8.23 7.81
C ASN A 2 19.86 -8.36 6.62
N LYS A 3 19.59 -9.61 6.19
CA LYS A 3 18.56 -9.90 5.20
C LYS A 3 17.22 -9.51 5.80
N GLN A 4 16.72 -8.33 5.42
CA GLN A 4 15.34 -7.96 5.67
C GLN A 4 14.49 -8.77 4.68
N TRP A 5 13.90 -9.86 5.17
CA TRP A 5 12.89 -10.62 4.46
C TRP A 5 11.71 -9.71 4.11
N CYS A 6 10.93 -10.05 3.08
CA CYS A 6 9.76 -9.26 2.66
C CYS A 6 8.89 -8.90 3.86
N GLN A 7 8.90 -7.63 4.24
CA GLN A 7 8.06 -7.13 5.33
C GLN A 7 6.85 -6.45 4.72
N MET A 8 5.69 -6.81 5.26
CA MET A 8 4.51 -6.00 5.04
C MET A 8 4.69 -4.69 5.82
N GLN A 9 4.30 -3.57 5.20
CA GLN A 9 4.46 -2.23 5.78
C GLN A 9 3.13 -1.51 5.79
N LEU A 10 2.92 -0.65 6.78
CA LEU A 10 1.78 0.25 6.80
C LEU A 10 2.09 1.52 6.03
N GLY A 11 1.08 2.04 5.34
CA GLY A 11 1.21 3.27 4.58
C GLY A 11 -0.10 4.04 4.52
N LYS A 12 -0.03 5.29 4.08
CA LYS A 12 -1.18 6.13 3.80
C LYS A 12 -1.14 6.60 2.35
N VAL A 13 -2.25 6.45 1.64
CA VAL A 13 -2.36 6.92 0.25
C VAL A 13 -2.39 8.44 0.24
N ILE A 14 -1.39 9.05 -0.41
CA ILE A 14 -1.23 10.51 -0.46
C ILE A 14 -1.37 11.08 -1.89
N GLY A 15 -1.45 10.24 -2.91
CA GLY A 15 -1.57 10.68 -4.30
C GLY A 15 -1.60 9.53 -5.29
N GLN A 16 -1.49 9.86 -6.58
CA GLN A 16 -1.56 8.91 -7.69
C GLN A 16 -0.45 9.18 -8.70
N VAL A 17 0.03 8.14 -9.37
CA VAL A 17 0.99 8.23 -10.48
C VAL A 17 0.27 7.94 -11.79
N VAL A 18 0.43 8.83 -12.76
CA VAL A 18 -0.09 8.66 -14.12
C VAL A 18 1.09 8.59 -15.09
N ALA A 19 1.13 7.52 -15.87
CA ALA A 19 2.11 7.33 -16.94
C ALA A 19 1.40 6.74 -18.18
N THR A 20 1.66 7.33 -19.34
CA THR A 20 1.08 6.93 -20.64
C THR A 20 1.96 5.93 -21.39
N ARG A 21 3.29 6.04 -21.24
CA ARG A 21 4.27 5.07 -21.74
C ARG A 21 4.69 4.15 -20.61
N LYS A 22 4.32 2.88 -20.70
CA LYS A 22 4.54 1.84 -19.68
C LYS A 22 4.97 0.55 -20.39
N GLU A 23 5.57 -0.36 -19.64
CA GLU A 23 6.05 -1.63 -20.19
C GLU A 23 5.11 -2.78 -19.79
N GLY A 24 4.85 -3.70 -20.73
CA GLY A 24 4.22 -4.98 -20.48
C GLY A 24 2.91 -4.93 -19.70
N LYS A 25 2.83 -5.65 -18.57
CA LYS A 25 1.60 -5.83 -17.80
C LYS A 25 1.26 -4.68 -16.84
N VAL A 26 2.02 -3.58 -16.84
CA VAL A 26 1.72 -2.40 -16.01
C VAL A 26 0.56 -1.59 -16.58
N HIS A 27 0.19 -1.81 -17.84
CA HIS A 27 -0.97 -1.17 -18.46
C HIS A 27 -2.28 -1.54 -17.76
N GLY A 28 -3.18 -0.55 -17.61
CA GLY A 28 -4.47 -0.73 -16.94
C GLY A 28 -4.41 -0.78 -15.40
N LEU A 29 -3.22 -0.88 -14.80
CA LEU A 29 -3.08 -0.90 -13.34
C LEU A 29 -3.07 0.51 -12.76
N LYS A 30 -3.79 0.66 -11.65
CA LYS A 30 -3.79 1.89 -10.85
C LYS A 30 -2.54 1.93 -9.98
N ILE A 31 -1.81 3.05 -10.02
CA ILE A 31 -0.58 3.24 -9.25
C ILE A 31 -0.80 4.40 -8.28
N GLN A 32 -0.64 4.14 -7.00
CA GLN A 32 -0.83 5.10 -5.92
C GLN A 32 0.51 5.49 -5.30
N VAL A 33 0.66 6.76 -4.94
CA VAL A 33 1.76 7.22 -4.08
C VAL A 33 1.35 6.98 -2.63
N VAL A 34 2.12 6.16 -1.94
CA VAL A 34 1.88 5.80 -0.54
C VAL A 34 3.05 6.29 0.30
N ARG A 35 2.75 6.99 1.40
CA ARG A 35 3.74 7.36 2.42
C ARG A 35 3.78 6.29 3.50
N TYR A 36 4.96 5.80 3.86
CA TYR A 36 5.09 4.80 4.92
C TYR A 36 4.74 5.41 6.28
N LEU A 37 4.14 4.59 7.13
CA LEU A 37 3.83 4.92 8.51
C LEU A 37 4.79 4.20 9.46
N ASP A 38 5.14 4.85 10.57
CA ASP A 38 5.90 4.22 11.65
C ASP A 38 5.01 3.36 12.57
N GLU A 39 5.59 2.76 13.60
CA GLU A 39 4.89 1.91 14.57
C GLU A 39 3.79 2.65 15.36
N ALA A 40 3.89 3.98 15.45
CA ALA A 40 2.90 4.85 16.06
C ALA A 40 1.91 5.45 15.05
N LEU A 41 1.95 5.01 13.79
CA LEU A 41 1.16 5.47 12.66
C LEU A 41 1.40 6.92 12.24
N ASN A 42 2.56 7.49 12.57
CA ASN A 42 2.96 8.79 12.05
C ASN A 42 3.51 8.65 10.64
N GLU A 43 3.25 9.67 9.82
CA GLU A 43 3.79 9.77 8.46
C GLU A 43 5.31 9.93 8.48
N THR A 44 6.02 9.02 7.81
CA THR A 44 7.48 9.10 7.64
C THR A 44 7.85 9.92 6.40
N SER A 45 9.14 10.24 6.23
CA SER A 45 9.63 10.89 5.00
C SER A 45 9.68 9.97 3.78
N LYS A 46 9.51 8.65 3.96
CA LYS A 46 9.65 7.66 2.90
C LYS A 46 8.32 7.45 2.17
N THR A 47 8.38 7.39 0.85
CA THR A 47 7.24 7.13 -0.03
C THR A 47 7.54 6.02 -1.03
N ALA A 48 6.50 5.34 -1.50
CA ALA A 48 6.59 4.35 -2.56
C ALA A 48 5.44 4.50 -3.56
N ALA A 49 5.73 4.26 -4.83
CA ALA A 49 4.71 4.02 -5.85
C ALA A 49 4.27 2.56 -5.75
N CYS A 50 2.99 2.33 -5.51
CA CYS A 50 2.43 1.00 -5.25
C CYS A 50 1.33 0.70 -6.27
N VAL A 51 1.34 -0.51 -6.82
CA VAL A 51 0.19 -1.00 -7.60
C VAL A 51 -0.97 -1.23 -6.64
N ASP A 52 -2.10 -0.58 -6.91
CA ASP A 52 -3.30 -0.70 -6.09
C ASP A 52 -4.10 -1.93 -6.51
N THR A 53 -4.11 -2.97 -5.66
CA THR A 53 -4.86 -4.20 -5.95
C THR A 53 -6.22 -4.28 -5.26
N VAL A 54 -6.55 -3.29 -4.43
CA VAL A 54 -7.73 -3.32 -3.55
C VAL A 54 -8.61 -2.07 -3.69
N GLN A 55 -8.27 -1.18 -4.62
CA GLN A 55 -8.97 0.06 -4.92
C GLN A 55 -8.96 1.06 -3.76
N ALA A 56 -7.80 1.24 -3.11
CA ALA A 56 -7.63 2.21 -2.03
C ALA A 56 -7.83 3.67 -2.51
N GLY A 57 -8.52 4.46 -1.69
CA GLY A 57 -8.77 5.89 -1.92
C GLY A 57 -7.71 6.80 -1.28
N PRO A 58 -7.69 8.10 -1.64
CA PRO A 58 -6.86 9.08 -0.97
C PRO A 58 -7.14 9.13 0.54
N GLY A 59 -6.08 9.15 1.35
CA GLY A 59 -6.17 9.17 2.81
C GLY A 59 -6.39 7.81 3.47
N ASP A 60 -6.66 6.75 2.70
CA ASP A 60 -6.76 5.40 3.27
C ASP A 60 -5.42 4.96 3.86
N VAL A 61 -5.49 4.36 5.04
CA VAL A 61 -4.39 3.58 5.60
C VAL A 61 -4.42 2.20 4.95
N VAL A 62 -3.27 1.75 4.46
CA VAL A 62 -3.14 0.58 3.61
C VAL A 62 -2.00 -0.33 4.06
N LEU A 63 -2.14 -1.61 3.74
CA LEU A 63 -1.11 -2.62 3.93
C LEU A 63 -0.38 -2.85 2.60
N LEU A 64 0.94 -2.72 2.65
CA LEU A 64 1.83 -2.85 1.51
C LEU A 64 2.59 -4.15 1.57
N CYS A 65 2.71 -4.83 0.43
CA CYS A 65 3.62 -5.95 0.23
C CYS A 65 4.74 -5.53 -0.72
N SER A 66 5.98 -5.83 -0.35
CA SER A 66 7.17 -5.39 -1.08
C SER A 66 7.97 -6.56 -1.70
N SER A 67 8.88 -6.22 -2.61
CA SER A 67 9.78 -7.15 -3.30
C SER A 67 9.03 -8.17 -4.16
N SER A 68 9.59 -9.37 -4.36
CA SER A 68 9.03 -10.42 -5.21
C SER A 68 7.60 -10.82 -4.86
N SER A 69 7.21 -10.70 -3.59
CA SER A 69 5.86 -11.00 -3.11
C SER A 69 4.81 -10.01 -3.65
N ALA A 70 5.21 -8.79 -4.03
CA ALA A 70 4.31 -7.82 -4.65
C ALA A 70 3.72 -8.32 -5.98
N ARG A 71 4.34 -9.32 -6.62
CA ARG A 71 3.89 -9.94 -7.88
C ARG A 71 3.02 -11.18 -7.69
N MET A 72 2.69 -11.53 -6.45
CA MET A 72 1.98 -12.77 -6.13
C MET A 72 0.46 -12.58 -5.96
N THR A 73 -0.07 -11.39 -6.29
CA THR A 73 -1.53 -11.18 -6.33
C THR A 73 -2.11 -11.60 -7.69
N ALA A 74 -3.42 -11.82 -7.76
CA ALA A 74 -4.11 -12.12 -9.02
C ALA A 74 -3.89 -11.03 -10.08
N MET A 75 -3.80 -9.75 -9.68
CA MET A 75 -3.62 -8.63 -10.62
C MET A 75 -2.15 -8.29 -10.93
N THR A 76 -1.21 -8.71 -10.09
CA THR A 76 0.21 -8.36 -10.24
C THR A 76 1.08 -9.51 -10.74
N HIS A 77 0.46 -10.64 -11.11
CA HIS A 77 1.20 -11.81 -11.59
C HIS A 77 1.97 -11.53 -12.89
N GLY A 78 3.30 -11.54 -12.78
CA GLY A 78 4.22 -11.22 -13.87
C GLY A 78 4.30 -9.72 -14.22
N VAL A 79 3.81 -8.84 -13.34
CA VAL A 79 3.97 -7.38 -13.46
C VAL A 79 5.33 -6.98 -12.90
N CYS A 80 6.06 -6.07 -13.55
CA CYS A 80 7.30 -5.51 -13.01
C CYS A 80 7.01 -4.49 -11.89
N THR A 81 6.59 -4.99 -10.72
CA THR A 81 6.35 -4.19 -9.52
C THR A 81 7.11 -4.74 -8.32
N ASP A 82 7.57 -3.81 -7.48
CA ASP A 82 8.22 -4.08 -6.20
C ASP A 82 7.34 -3.69 -5.01
N ASN A 83 6.20 -3.01 -5.23
CA ASN A 83 5.26 -2.65 -4.17
C ASN A 83 3.82 -2.79 -4.66
N ALA A 84 3.00 -3.48 -3.87
CA ALA A 84 1.57 -3.62 -4.10
C ALA A 84 0.80 -3.28 -2.83
N ILE A 85 -0.30 -2.55 -2.98
CA ILE A 85 -1.30 -2.41 -1.93
C ILE A 85 -2.11 -3.70 -1.92
N VAL A 86 -2.02 -4.45 -0.83
CA VAL A 86 -2.69 -5.76 -0.66
C VAL A 86 -3.88 -5.71 0.29
N GLY A 87 -4.10 -4.59 0.98
CA GLY A 87 -5.23 -4.42 1.87
C GLY A 87 -5.48 -2.96 2.26
N ILE A 88 -6.74 -2.63 2.55
CA ILE A 88 -7.13 -1.40 3.22
C ILE A 88 -7.28 -1.72 4.71
N VAL A 89 -6.65 -0.92 5.57
CA VAL A 89 -6.62 -1.15 7.01
C VAL A 89 -7.89 -0.59 7.62
N ASP A 90 -8.63 -1.43 8.33
CA ASP A 90 -9.81 -1.01 9.10
C ASP A 90 -9.45 -0.61 10.53
N ALA A 91 -8.48 -1.28 11.15
CA ALA A 91 -8.06 -1.02 12.52
C ALA A 91 -6.59 -1.42 12.74
N VAL A 92 -5.93 -0.72 13.67
CA VAL A 92 -4.59 -1.09 14.18
C VAL A 92 -4.64 -1.03 15.70
N THR A 93 -4.23 -2.12 16.35
CA THR A 93 -4.12 -2.21 17.81
C THR A 93 -2.71 -2.64 18.20
N SER A 94 -2.13 -2.00 19.21
CA SER A 94 -0.82 -2.36 19.76
C SER A 94 -0.77 -2.06 21.26
N GLY A 95 -0.12 -2.93 22.05
CA GLY A 95 -0.01 -2.76 23.50
C GLY A 95 -1.36 -2.64 24.23
N GLY A 96 -2.42 -3.27 23.72
CA GLY A 96 -3.78 -3.17 24.28
C GLY A 96 -4.53 -1.87 23.95
N ARG A 97 -3.95 -0.98 23.13
CA ARG A 97 -4.55 0.29 22.71
C ARG A 97 -4.91 0.28 21.23
N ALA A 98 -6.04 0.89 20.87
CA ALA A 98 -6.34 1.22 19.49
C ALA A 98 -5.47 2.40 19.03
N LEU A 99 -4.65 2.16 18.00
CA LEU A 99 -3.82 3.18 17.34
C LEU A 99 -4.56 3.84 16.18
N TYR A 100 -5.39 3.08 15.46
CA TYR A 100 -6.19 3.56 14.34
C TYR A 100 -7.49 2.78 14.21
N MET A 101 -8.55 3.48 13.81
CA MET A 101 -9.84 2.94 13.41
C MET A 101 -10.32 3.75 12.21
N LYS A 102 -10.65 3.06 11.11
CA LYS A 102 -11.21 3.69 9.93
C LYS A 102 -12.64 4.13 10.24
N ASN A 103 -12.88 5.44 10.27
CA ASN A 103 -14.23 5.98 10.43
C ASN A 103 -15.06 5.60 9.20
N LYS A 104 -15.95 4.62 9.36
CA LYS A 104 -16.99 4.34 8.37
C LYS A 104 -18.01 5.47 8.46
N SER A 105 -17.88 6.50 7.60
CA SER A 105 -19.01 7.39 7.35
C SER A 105 -20.17 6.51 6.88
N LEU A 106 -21.25 6.47 7.66
CA LEU A 106 -22.50 5.81 7.31
C LEU A 106 -22.91 6.39 5.95
N LYS A 107 -22.78 5.59 4.88
CA LYS A 107 -23.39 5.95 3.60
C LYS A 107 -24.89 5.93 3.84
N LYS A 108 -25.49 7.12 3.85
CA LYS A 108 -26.94 7.33 3.77
C LYS A 108 -27.46 6.87 2.43
#